data_AF-D7CUH3-F1
#
_entry.id   AF-D7CUH3-F1
#
_cell.length_a   1.000
_cell.length_b   1.000
_cell.length_c   1.000
_cell.angle_alpha   90.00
_cell.angle_beta   90.00
_cell.angle_gamma   90.00
#
_symmetry.space_group_name_H-M   'P 1'
#
loop_
_entity.id
_entity.type
_entity.pdbx_description
1 polymer ?
#
loop_
_entity_poly.entity_id
_entity_poly.type
_entity_poly.pdbx_seq_one_letter_code
_entity_poly.pdbx_strand_id
1 'polypeptide(L)'
;MARRHAPTAPHRGLFCRRQPERTILELARASRLHLCTSPPLLAELQGVLAREKFRPYPLSAKTNAYDVTLGYAALATVFQTPTIAPVVAADPDDAVLACTEASKSAYIASGDRHLLALGRYDGVPIVNARAFVEAEL
;
A
#
# COMPACT_ATOMS: atom_id res chain seq x y z
N MET A 1 -19.30 8.03 29.05
CA MET A 1 -17.92 7.72 29.50
C MET A 1 -17.16 7.10 28.34
N ALA A 2 -16.46 7.94 27.56
CA ALA A 2 -15.67 7.49 26.41
C ALA A 2 -14.33 6.97 26.91
N ARG A 3 -14.05 5.69 26.68
CA ARG A 3 -12.76 5.08 27.02
C ARG A 3 -11.68 5.74 26.17
N ARG A 4 -10.82 6.52 26.82
CA ARG A 4 -9.58 7.03 26.25
C ARG A 4 -8.67 5.83 26.03
N HIS A 5 -8.54 5.39 24.78
CA HIS A 5 -7.47 4.48 24.39
C HIS A 5 -6.20 5.33 24.29
N ALA A 6 -5.24 5.05 25.18
CA ALA A 6 -3.92 5.65 25.11
C ALA A 6 -3.20 5.18 23.83
N PRO A 7 -2.42 6.02 23.14
CA PRO A 7 -1.69 5.63 21.94
C PRO A 7 -0.48 4.77 22.34
N THR A 8 -0.57 3.46 22.14
CA THR A 8 0.52 2.51 22.37
C THR A 8 1.44 2.44 21.15
N ALA A 9 2.57 3.16 21.20
CA ALA A 9 3.72 3.11 20.27
C ALA A 9 3.44 3.50 18.80
N PRO A 10 4.41 4.08 18.06
CA PRO A 10 4.18 4.55 16.70
C PRO A 10 4.03 3.34 15.77
N HIS A 11 2.79 3.04 15.40
CA HIS A 11 2.43 2.04 14.41
C HIS A 11 3.06 2.44 13.06
N ARG A 12 4.16 1.77 12.70
CA ARG A 12 4.85 1.90 11.41
C ARG A 12 4.01 1.24 10.30
N GLY A 13 2.90 1.87 9.96
CA GLY A 13 2.11 1.56 8.78
C GLY A 13 2.81 2.08 7.53
N LEU A 14 3.11 1.18 6.59
CA LEU A 14 3.67 1.51 5.29
C LEU A 14 2.68 1.12 4.19
N PHE A 15 2.27 2.10 3.40
CA PHE A 15 1.55 1.85 2.17
C PHE A 15 2.55 1.58 1.02
N CYS A 16 2.28 0.66 0.09
CA CYS A 16 3.15 0.42 -1.07
C CYS A 16 2.36 0.47 -2.39
N ARG A 17 2.64 1.46 -3.24
CA ARG A 17 2.12 1.46 -4.62
C ARG A 17 3.05 0.66 -5.56
N ARG A 18 2.46 -0.27 -6.31
CA ARG A 18 2.95 -1.00 -7.50
C ARG A 18 4.04 -2.06 -7.37
N GLN A 19 5.00 -1.97 -6.45
CA GLN A 19 5.96 -3.06 -6.21
C GLN A 19 6.37 -3.05 -4.74
N PRO A 20 5.89 -3.99 -3.92
CA PRO A 20 6.47 -4.12 -2.61
C PRO A 20 7.89 -4.67 -2.84
N GLU A 21 8.89 -3.84 -2.57
CA GLU A 21 10.27 -4.31 -2.56
C GLU A 21 10.33 -5.57 -1.71
N ARG A 22 11.07 -6.58 -2.17
CA ARG A 22 11.09 -7.90 -1.52
C ARG A 22 11.36 -7.77 -0.01
N THR A 23 12.22 -6.84 0.37
CA THR A 23 12.53 -6.49 1.77
C THR A 23 11.29 -6.05 2.55
N ILE A 24 10.43 -5.21 1.98
CA ILE A 24 9.18 -4.77 2.63
C ILE A 24 8.23 -5.95 2.85
N LEU A 25 8.09 -6.84 1.86
CA LEU A 25 7.28 -8.06 2.02
C LEU A 25 7.84 -8.99 3.10
N GLU A 26 9.16 -9.16 3.14
CA GLU A 26 9.83 -9.99 4.14
C GLU A 26 9.66 -9.42 5.55
N LEU A 27 9.74 -8.10 5.71
CA LEU A 27 9.49 -7.42 6.99
C LEU A 27 8.04 -7.51 7.42
N ALA A 28 7.10 -7.38 6.49
CA ALA A 28 5.68 -7.57 6.79
C ALA A 28 5.40 -9.01 7.23
N ARG A 29 5.99 -10.00 6.55
CA ARG A 29 5.91 -11.42 6.95
C ARG A 29 6.54 -11.68 8.32
N ALA A 30 7.61 -10.97 8.66
CA ALA A 30 8.25 -11.02 9.97
C ALA A 30 7.54 -10.16 11.04
N SER A 31 6.38 -9.56 10.73
CA SER A 31 5.62 -8.66 11.60
C SER A 31 6.41 -7.45 12.11
N ARG A 32 7.46 -7.05 11.37
CA ARG A 32 8.27 -5.85 11.67
C ARG A 32 7.74 -4.59 11.01
N LEU A 33 6.77 -4.74 10.12
CA LEU A 33 6.17 -3.67 9.34
C LEU A 33 4.70 -4.01 9.09
N HIS A 34 3.82 -3.02 9.19
CA HIS A 34 2.39 -3.21 8.97
C HIS A 34 2.01 -2.66 7.60
N LEU A 35 1.57 -3.53 6.69
CA LEU A 35 1.11 -3.11 5.38
C LEU A 35 -0.36 -2.67 5.44
N CYS A 36 -0.67 -1.54 4.85
CA CYS A 36 -2.03 -1.02 4.71
C CYS A 36 -2.43 -1.03 3.23
N THR A 37 -3.68 -1.39 2.94
CA THR A 37 -4.24 -1.36 1.58
C THR A 37 -5.74 -1.10 1.62
N SER A 38 -6.36 -0.91 0.46
CA SER A 38 -7.81 -0.78 0.30
C SER A 38 -8.31 -1.58 -0.91
N PRO A 39 -9.62 -1.85 -1.03
CA PRO A 39 -10.19 -2.53 -2.20
C PRO A 39 -9.82 -1.90 -3.57
N PRO A 40 -9.90 -0.57 -3.78
CA PRO A 40 -9.50 0.03 -5.06
C PRO A 40 -7.99 -0.17 -5.36
N LEU A 41 -7.14 -0.17 -4.33
CA LEU A 41 -5.70 -0.39 -4.50
C LEU A 41 -5.38 -1.85 -4.84
N LEU A 42 -6.12 -2.80 -4.26
CA LEU A 42 -6.04 -4.21 -4.66
C LEU A 42 -6.50 -4.42 -6.11
N ALA A 43 -7.55 -3.71 -6.54
CA ALA A 43 -8.01 -3.74 -7.93
C ALA A 43 -6.96 -3.16 -8.90
N GLU A 44 -6.30 -2.04 -8.54
CA GLU A 44 -5.18 -1.50 -9.33
C GLU A 44 -4.03 -2.51 -9.41
N LEU A 45 -3.64 -3.12 -8.28
CA LEU A 45 -2.57 -4.10 -8.21
C LEU A 45 -2.86 -5.29 -9.13
N GLN A 46 -4.06 -5.88 -9.04
CA GLN A 46 -4.48 -6.97 -9.90
C GLN A 46 -4.46 -6.57 -11.38
N GLY A 47 -4.96 -5.38 -11.71
CA GLY A 47 -4.96 -4.84 -13.07
C GLY A 47 -3.55 -4.56 -13.63
N VAL A 48 -2.60 -4.18 -12.78
CA VAL A 48 -1.18 -4.03 -13.15
C VAL A 48 -0.55 -5.39 -13.41
N LEU A 49 -0.74 -6.36 -12.50
CA LEU A 49 -0.20 -7.72 -12.60
C LEU A 49 -0.77 -8.50 -13.79
N ALA A 50 -1.98 -8.17 -14.23
CA ALA A 50 -2.59 -8.76 -15.42
C ALA A 50 -1.96 -8.28 -16.75
N ARG A 51 -1.13 -7.23 -16.75
CA ARG A 51 -0.51 -6.71 -17.99
C ARG A 51 0.63 -7.61 -18.46
N GLU A 52 0.77 -7.72 -19.78
CA GLU A 52 1.71 -8.63 -20.45
C GLU A 52 3.18 -8.42 -20.04
N LYS A 53 3.60 -7.18 -19.77
CA LYS A 53 4.95 -6.88 -19.29
C LYS A 53 5.29 -7.44 -17.89
N PHE A 54 4.28 -7.89 -17.13
CA PHE A 54 4.44 -8.54 -15.83
C PHE A 54 4.24 -10.06 -15.90
N ARG A 55 3.98 -10.65 -17.09
CA ARG A 55 4.13 -12.09 -17.33
C ARG A 55 5.51 -12.68 -17.05
N PRO A 56 6.66 -11.97 -17.18
CA PRO A 56 7.96 -12.56 -16.88
C PRO A 56 8.21 -12.73 -15.38
N TYR A 57 7.30 -12.27 -14.50
CA TYR A 57 7.27 -12.80 -13.14
C TYR A 57 6.93 -14.30 -13.28
N PRO A 58 7.79 -15.23 -12.84
CA PRO A 58 7.51 -16.66 -12.93
C PRO A 58 6.37 -17.00 -11.97
N LEU A 59 5.17 -16.62 -12.35
CA LEU A 59 3.95 -17.21 -11.91
C LEU A 59 4.07 -18.68 -12.32
N SER A 60 4.05 -19.58 -11.34
CA SER A 60 3.95 -21.00 -11.66
C SER A 60 2.74 -21.21 -12.57
N ALA A 61 2.67 -22.32 -13.31
CA ALA A 61 1.50 -22.65 -14.12
C ALA A 61 0.16 -22.63 -13.34
N LYS A 62 0.21 -22.55 -11.99
CA LYS A 62 -0.93 -22.51 -11.07
C LYS A 62 -1.15 -21.15 -10.39
N THR A 63 -0.34 -20.13 -10.65
CA THR A 63 -0.46 -18.81 -9.99
C THR A 63 -0.85 -17.76 -11.02
N ASN A 64 -1.85 -16.94 -10.73
CA ASN A 64 -2.26 -15.83 -11.60
C ASN A 64 -2.22 -14.50 -10.83
N ALA A 65 -2.55 -13.39 -11.51
CA ALA A 65 -2.58 -12.06 -10.91
C ALA A 65 -3.54 -11.96 -9.71
N TYR A 66 -4.64 -12.70 -9.72
CA TYR A 66 -5.59 -12.78 -8.63
C TYR A 66 -4.99 -13.48 -7.41
N ASP A 67 -4.30 -14.61 -7.58
CA ASP A 67 -3.65 -15.34 -6.48
C ASP A 67 -2.58 -14.48 -5.78
N VAL A 68 -1.79 -13.74 -6.55
CA VAL A 68 -0.79 -12.80 -6.00
C VAL A 68 -1.46 -11.67 -5.24
N THR A 69 -2.55 -11.11 -5.79
CA THR A 69 -3.30 -10.04 -5.14
C THR A 69 -3.92 -10.52 -3.83
N LEU A 70 -4.45 -11.75 -3.80
CA LEU A 70 -5.00 -12.37 -2.61
C LEU A 70 -3.92 -12.63 -1.55
N GLY A 71 -2.74 -13.11 -1.96
CA GLY A 71 -1.59 -13.30 -1.08
C GLY A 71 -1.09 -11.97 -0.47
N TYR A 72 -1.11 -10.90 -1.25
CA TYR A 72 -0.80 -9.56 -0.74
C TYR A 72 -1.87 -9.06 0.24
N ALA A 73 -3.16 -9.24 -0.08
CA ALA A 73 -4.27 -8.87 0.81
C ALA A 73 -4.24 -9.64 2.13
N ALA A 74 -3.73 -10.88 2.15
CA ALA A 74 -3.54 -11.64 3.38
C ALA A 74 -2.36 -11.15 4.24
N LEU A 75 -1.39 -10.45 3.65
CA LEU A 75 -0.24 -9.85 4.34
C LEU A 75 -0.50 -8.40 4.78
N ALA A 76 -1.51 -7.74 4.24
CA ALA A 76 -1.87 -6.37 4.52
C ALA A 76 -3.19 -6.26 5.29
N THR A 77 -3.37 -5.18 6.05
CA THR A 77 -4.68 -4.82 6.57
C THR A 77 -5.46 -4.03 5.53
N VAL A 78 -6.65 -4.52 5.21
CA VAL A 78 -7.53 -3.91 4.21
C VAL A 78 -8.46 -2.93 4.91
N PHE A 79 -8.28 -1.64 4.63
CA PHE A 79 -9.13 -0.56 5.09
C PHE A 79 -10.22 -0.28 4.07
N GLN A 80 -11.46 -0.17 4.55
CA GLN A 80 -12.56 0.30 3.73
C GLN A 80 -12.42 1.82 3.57
N THR A 81 -12.28 2.26 2.32
CA THR A 81 -12.32 3.67 1.96
C THR A 81 -13.69 3.95 1.35
N PRO A 82 -14.26 5.16 1.52
CA PRO A 82 -15.47 5.52 0.80
C PRO A 82 -15.25 5.30 -0.70
N THR A 83 -16.11 4.50 -1.32
CA THR A 83 -16.08 4.33 -2.78
C THR A 83 -16.51 5.67 -3.38
N ILE A 84 -15.56 6.44 -3.91
CA ILE A 84 -15.90 7.56 -4.78
C ILE A 84 -16.50 6.92 -6.03
N ALA A 85 -17.80 7.12 -6.25
CA ALA A 85 -18.46 6.59 -7.44
C ALA A 85 -17.67 7.04 -8.69
N PRO A 86 -17.44 6.18 -9.68
CA PRO A 86 -16.64 6.49 -10.86
C PRO A 86 -17.44 7.38 -11.82
N VAL A 87 -17.79 8.59 -11.38
CA VAL A 87 -18.35 9.65 -12.23
C VAL A 87 -17.22 10.47 -12.85
N VAL A 88 -16.05 10.44 -12.23
CA VAL A 88 -14.75 10.85 -12.77
C VAL A 88 -13.81 9.68 -12.50
N ALA A 89 -12.96 9.31 -13.45
CA ALA A 89 -11.92 8.32 -13.17
C ALA A 89 -11.12 8.80 -11.96
N ALA A 90 -11.29 8.14 -10.80
CA ALA A 90 -10.54 8.51 -9.61
C ALA A 90 -9.06 8.52 -9.98
N ASP A 91 -8.37 9.63 -9.71
CA ASP A 91 -6.92 9.64 -9.90
C ASP A 91 -6.39 8.51 -9.01
N PRO A 92 -5.56 7.58 -9.53
CA PRO A 92 -5.01 6.53 -8.69
C PRO A 92 -4.28 7.07 -7.45
N ASP A 93 -3.89 8.35 -7.44
CA ASP A 93 -3.38 9.04 -6.26
C ASP A 93 -4.46 9.23 -5.18
N ASP A 94 -5.71 9.54 -5.52
CA ASP A 94 -6.82 9.71 -4.56
C ASP A 94 -7.06 8.45 -3.70
N ALA A 95 -6.94 7.27 -4.32
CA ALA A 95 -7.10 6.00 -3.62
C ALA A 95 -6.01 5.77 -2.56
N VAL A 96 -4.78 6.25 -2.81
CA VAL A 96 -3.67 6.21 -1.86
C VAL A 96 -3.94 7.15 -0.69
N LEU A 97 -4.37 8.37 -0.99
CA LEU A 97 -4.67 9.39 0.02
C LEU A 97 -5.80 8.94 0.95
N ALA A 98 -6.92 8.49 0.38
CA ALA A 98 -8.06 7.98 1.15
C ALA A 98 -7.70 6.77 2.03
N CYS A 99 -6.84 5.87 1.54
CA CYS A 99 -6.36 4.74 2.32
C CYS A 99 -5.43 5.19 3.45
N THR A 100 -4.62 6.23 3.22
CA THR A 100 -3.74 6.79 4.25
C THR A 100 -4.56 7.40 5.38
N GLU A 101 -5.57 8.19 5.06
CA GLU A 101 -6.50 8.77 6.05
C GLU A 101 -7.20 7.68 6.87
N ALA A 102 -7.75 6.66 6.20
CA ALA A 102 -8.47 5.57 6.86
C ALA A 102 -7.55 4.70 7.75
N SER A 103 -6.31 4.48 7.32
CA SER A 103 -5.35 3.63 8.04
C SER A 103 -4.55 4.35 9.11
N LYS A 104 -4.51 5.70 9.08
CA LYS A 104 -3.60 6.52 9.90
C LYS A 104 -2.15 6.05 9.76
N SER A 105 -1.76 5.70 8.53
CA SER A 105 -0.40 5.20 8.26
C SER A 105 0.65 6.27 8.57
N ALA A 106 1.78 5.83 9.11
CA ALA A 106 2.89 6.72 9.45
C ALA A 106 3.72 7.12 8.22
N TYR A 107 3.68 6.33 7.14
CA TYR A 107 4.40 6.59 5.89
C TYR A 107 3.58 6.15 4.67
N ILE A 108 3.71 6.91 3.58
CA ILE A 108 3.23 6.52 2.25
C ILE A 108 4.46 6.10 1.42
N ALA A 109 4.66 4.81 1.14
CA ALA A 109 5.64 4.42 0.12
C ALA A 109 5.02 4.36 -1.28
N SER A 110 5.60 5.15 -2.18
CA SER A 110 5.17 5.20 -3.57
C SER A 110 6.37 5.24 -4.52
N GLY A 111 6.22 4.59 -5.66
CA GLY A 111 7.14 4.74 -6.80
C GLY A 111 6.71 5.85 -7.76
N ASP A 112 5.56 6.48 -7.55
CA ASP A 112 5.03 7.53 -8.41
C ASP A 112 5.77 8.85 -8.17
N ARG A 113 6.35 9.42 -9.22
CA ARG A 113 7.11 10.68 -9.14
C ARG A 113 6.22 11.86 -8.77
N HIS A 114 4.95 11.87 -9.17
CA HIS A 114 4.01 12.93 -8.84
C HIS A 114 3.71 12.93 -7.34
N LEU A 115 3.39 11.76 -6.77
CA LEU A 115 3.21 11.61 -5.31
C LEU A 115 4.49 11.92 -4.54
N LEU A 116 5.65 11.44 -5.00
CA LEU A 116 6.93 11.71 -4.36
C LEU A 116 7.27 13.22 -4.36
N ALA A 117 6.86 13.96 -5.40
CA ALA A 117 7.06 15.41 -5.48
C ALA A 117 6.25 16.19 -4.44
N LEU A 118 5.14 15.64 -3.93
CA LEU A 118 4.38 16.24 -2.83
C LEU A 118 5.18 16.22 -1.51
N GLY A 119 6.03 15.20 -1.33
CA GLY A 119 6.89 15.00 -0.15
C GLY A 119 6.15 14.62 1.13
N ARG A 120 5.00 15.25 1.42
CA ARG A 120 4.11 14.95 2.54
C ARG A 120 2.65 15.13 2.14
N TYR A 121 1.78 14.35 2.77
CA TYR A 121 0.33 14.51 2.72
C TYR A 121 -0.23 14.46 4.13
N ASP A 122 -0.98 15.48 4.55
CA ASP A 122 -1.55 15.61 5.90
C ASP A 122 -0.54 15.29 7.04
N GLY A 123 0.68 15.79 6.89
CA GLY A 123 1.78 15.54 7.83
C GLY A 123 2.48 14.18 7.68
N VAL A 124 1.90 13.24 6.93
CA VAL A 124 2.47 11.91 6.64
C VAL A 124 3.53 12.01 5.53
N PRO A 125 4.78 11.56 5.76
CA PRO A 125 5.83 11.53 4.75
C PRO A 125 5.52 10.58 3.59
N ILE A 126 5.74 11.05 2.37
CA ILE A 126 5.70 10.25 1.14
C ILE A 126 7.14 9.94 0.75
N VAL A 127 7.47 8.67 0.71
CA VAL A 127 8.83 8.17 0.55
C VAL A 127 8.92 7.16 -0.58
N ASN A 128 10.10 7.04 -1.17
CA ASN A 128 10.38 5.90 -2.03
C ASN A 128 10.58 4.66 -1.15
N ALA A 129 10.10 3.50 -1.59
CA ALA A 129 10.26 2.23 -0.86
C ALA A 129 11.71 1.94 -0.47
N ARG A 130 12.67 2.14 -1.39
CA ARG A 130 14.10 1.97 -1.13
C ARG A 130 14.60 2.94 -0.06
N ALA A 131 14.25 4.22 -0.21
CA ALA A 131 14.68 5.25 0.71
C ALA A 131 14.11 5.02 2.13
N PHE A 132 12.89 4.50 2.23
CA PHE A 132 12.31 4.08 3.51
C PHE A 132 13.12 2.95 4.13
N VAL A 133 13.45 1.92 3.35
CA VAL A 133 14.26 0.80 3.83
C VAL A 133 15.63 1.26 4.31
N GLU A 134 16.29 2.19 3.61
CA GLU A 134 17.62 2.70 3.99
C GLU A 134 17.60 3.62 5.23
N ALA A 135 16.53 4.39 5.43
CA ALA A 135 16.48 5.39 6.50
C ALA A 135 15.96 4.83 7.84
N GLU A 136 15.17 3.75 7.81
CA GLU A 136 14.40 3.28 8.95
C GLU A 136 14.80 1.86 9.43
N LEU A 137 15.74 1.20 8.75
CA LEU A 137 16.24 -0.15 9.03
C LEU A 137 17.77 -0.22 8.95
#